data_AF-A0A9D7ACE8-F1
#
_entry.id   AF-A0A9D7ACE8-F1
#
_cell.length_a   1.000
_cell.length_b   1.000
_cell.length_c   1.000
_cell.angle_alpha   90.00
_cell.angle_beta   90.00
_cell.angle_gamma   90.00
#
_symmetry.space_group_name_H-M   'P 1'
#
loop_
_entity.id
_entity.type
_entity.pdbx_description
1 polymer ?
#
loop_
_entity_poly.entity_id
_entity_poly.type
_entity_poly.pdbx_seq_one_letter_code
_entity_poly.pdbx_strand_id
1 'polypeptide(L)'
;MKELSESQLISFRKEMIALHDEISSQLGQEDADYINMLSKVSRYLEITGRLLIHFSLDPVSWSLGVLNLSGHFILENMEIGHNVLHGQYDWMNDPKFDSKTYEWDNVISGDLWKKEHNGLHHAFTNIVGKDPDVNYGVFRMTDKVTWYPYHLFQPVGVLANFLAFEYSIALLSG
;
A
#
# COMPACT_ATOMS: atom_id res chain seq x y z
N MET A 1 9.51 5.94 -31.16
CA MET A 1 10.52 5.88 -30.09
C MET A 1 11.88 5.71 -30.73
N LYS A 2 12.92 6.34 -30.20
CA LYS A 2 14.29 6.14 -30.68
C LYS A 2 14.82 4.85 -30.05
N GLU A 3 15.20 3.86 -30.85
CA GLU A 3 15.75 2.62 -30.32
C GLU A 3 17.19 2.85 -29.84
N LEU A 4 17.51 2.33 -28.64
CA LEU A 4 18.85 2.41 -28.06
C LEU A 4 19.76 1.38 -28.73
N SER A 5 21.03 1.73 -28.95
CA SER A 5 22.03 0.74 -29.37
C SER A 5 22.31 -0.25 -28.24
N GLU A 6 22.84 -1.43 -28.57
CA GLU A 6 23.26 -2.43 -27.59
C GLU A 6 24.27 -1.84 -26.57
N SER A 7 25.21 -1.02 -27.04
CA SER A 7 26.17 -0.34 -26.16
C SER A 7 25.50 0.64 -25.18
N GLN A 8 24.47 1.35 -25.61
CA GLN A 8 23.70 2.25 -24.73
C GLN A 8 22.91 1.45 -23.68
N LEU A 9 22.30 0.33 -24.07
CA LEU A 9 21.60 -0.56 -23.14
C LEU A 9 22.54 -1.14 -22.08
N ILE A 10 23.75 -1.54 -22.48
CA ILE A 10 24.77 -2.04 -21.56
C ILE A 10 25.25 -0.94 -20.60
N SER A 11 25.51 0.27 -21.10
CA SER A 11 25.91 1.41 -20.24
C SER A 11 24.82 1.71 -19.21
N PHE A 12 23.58 1.84 -19.68
CA PHE A 12 22.44 2.13 -18.81
C PHE A 12 22.26 1.06 -17.73
N ARG A 13 22.36 -0.23 -18.08
CA ARG A 13 22.32 -1.31 -17.09
C ARG A 13 23.40 -1.16 -16.02
N LYS A 14 24.64 -0.84 -16.42
CA LYS A 14 25.74 -0.65 -15.47
C LYS A 14 25.48 0.52 -14.52
N GLU A 15 24.96 1.63 -15.05
CA GLU A 15 24.60 2.80 -14.26
C GLU A 15 23.47 2.47 -13.26
N MET A 16 22.45 1.74 -13.68
CA MET A 16 21.35 1.32 -12.80
C MET A 16 21.81 0.37 -11.68
N ILE A 17 22.71 -0.57 -11.98
CA ILE A 17 23.28 -1.47 -10.97
C ILE A 17 24.16 -0.68 -9.99
N ALA A 18 25.02 0.20 -10.50
CA ALA A 18 25.88 1.02 -9.64
C ALA A 18 25.07 1.90 -8.69
N LEU A 19 23.97 2.51 -9.19
CA LEU A 19 23.06 3.29 -8.36
C LEU A 19 22.32 2.42 -7.33
N HIS A 20 21.83 1.25 -7.74
CA HIS A 20 21.22 0.29 -6.82
C HIS A 20 22.16 -0.08 -5.68
N ASP A 21 23.41 -0.39 -6.00
CA ASP A 21 24.42 -0.81 -5.02
C ASP A 21 24.80 0.36 -4.10
N GLU A 22 24.93 1.57 -4.64
CA GLU A 22 25.17 2.79 -3.87
C GLU A 22 24.06 3.03 -2.85
N ILE A 23 22.79 3.03 -3.28
CA ILE A 23 21.64 3.25 -2.39
C ILE A 23 21.49 2.11 -1.38
N SER A 24 21.64 0.85 -1.82
CA SER A 24 21.54 -0.31 -0.93
C SER A 24 22.63 -0.30 0.14
N SER A 25 23.81 0.25 -0.15
CA SER A 25 24.89 0.39 0.83
C SER A 25 24.62 1.44 1.92
N GLN A 26 23.64 2.31 1.71
CA GLN A 26 23.22 3.32 2.69
C GLN A 26 22.22 2.77 3.69
N LEU A 27 21.55 1.66 3.36
CA LEU A 27 20.60 1.00 4.27
C LEU A 27 21.32 0.53 5.53
N GLY A 28 20.74 0.80 6.69
CA GLY A 28 21.39 0.46 7.94
C GLY A 28 20.54 0.61 9.19
N GLN A 29 21.22 0.75 10.32
CA GLN A 29 20.58 0.73 11.63
C GLN A 29 19.53 1.84 11.80
N GLU A 30 19.72 3.00 11.16
CA GLU A 30 18.74 4.10 11.21
C GLU A 30 17.39 3.70 10.62
N ASP A 31 17.38 3.03 9.46
CA ASP A 31 16.16 2.51 8.83
C ASP A 31 15.50 1.41 9.68
N ALA A 32 16.32 0.53 10.25
CA ALA A 32 15.86 -0.53 11.13
C ALA A 32 15.24 0.01 12.43
N ASP A 33 15.85 1.04 13.02
CA ASP A 33 15.35 1.72 14.20
C ASP A 33 14.05 2.47 13.89
N TYR A 34 13.95 3.09 12.71
CA TYR A 34 12.77 3.79 12.24
C TYR A 34 11.54 2.88 12.16
N ILE A 35 11.63 1.76 11.44
CA ILE A 35 10.48 0.84 11.28
C ILE A 35 10.11 0.17 12.61
N ASN A 36 11.09 -0.14 13.46
CA ASN A 36 10.83 -0.67 14.79
C ASN A 36 10.17 0.35 15.71
N MET A 37 10.56 1.62 15.65
CA MET A 37 9.92 2.71 16.35
C MET A 37 8.47 2.88 15.87
N LEU A 38 8.24 2.96 14.55
CA LEU A 38 6.89 3.09 14.00
C LEU A 38 5.99 1.93 14.40
N SER A 39 6.48 0.70 14.33
CA SER A 39 5.72 -0.48 14.77
C SER A 39 5.35 -0.40 16.26
N LYS A 40 6.26 0.11 17.12
CA LYS A 40 5.94 0.36 18.53
C LYS A 40 4.87 1.44 18.68
N VAL A 41 5.01 2.58 18.00
CA VAL A 41 4.05 3.69 18.04
C VAL A 41 2.67 3.22 17.58
N SER A 42 2.61 2.52 16.44
CA SER A 42 1.41 1.90 15.89
C SER A 42 0.71 1.02 16.94
N ARG A 43 1.46 0.12 17.59
CA ARG A 43 0.90 -0.75 18.64
C ARG A 43 0.42 0.02 19.88
N TYR A 44 1.13 1.06 20.32
CA TYR A 44 0.68 1.89 21.44
C TYR A 44 -0.61 2.65 21.11
N LEU A 45 -0.71 3.20 19.90
CA LEU A 45 -1.93 3.85 19.40
C LEU A 45 -3.10 2.86 19.37
N GLU A 46 -2.88 1.64 18.89
CA GLU A 46 -3.90 0.59 18.90
C GLU A 46 -4.40 0.32 20.34
N ILE A 47 -3.49 -0.02 21.26
CA ILE A 47 -3.83 -0.40 22.63
C ILE A 47 -4.56 0.75 23.34
N THR A 48 -3.98 1.95 23.29
CA THR A 48 -4.57 3.12 23.96
C THR A 48 -5.89 3.52 23.31
N GLY A 49 -6.00 3.44 21.98
CA GLY A 49 -7.24 3.71 21.25
C GLY A 49 -8.37 2.77 21.67
N ARG A 50 -8.10 1.46 21.71
CA ARG A 50 -9.07 0.44 22.16
C ARG A 50 -9.47 0.65 23.62
N LEU A 51 -8.51 0.92 24.51
CA LEU A 51 -8.78 1.17 25.93
C LEU A 51 -9.60 2.42 26.16
N LEU A 52 -9.25 3.52 25.47
CA LEU A 52 -10.02 4.76 25.52
C LEU A 52 -11.46 4.49 25.10
N ILE A 53 -11.70 3.97 23.90
CA ILE A 53 -13.08 3.68 23.43
C ILE A 53 -13.84 2.76 24.38
N HIS A 54 -13.20 1.71 24.90
CA HIS A 54 -13.89 0.72 25.73
C HIS A 54 -14.27 1.24 27.12
N PHE A 55 -13.46 2.14 27.70
CA PHE A 55 -13.68 2.71 29.04
C PHE A 55 -14.12 4.18 29.02
N SER A 56 -14.34 4.74 27.84
CA SER A 56 -14.82 6.12 27.67
C SER A 56 -16.20 6.31 28.27
N LEU A 57 -16.31 7.28 29.18
CA LEU A 57 -17.58 7.74 29.74
C LEU A 57 -17.98 9.12 29.21
N ASP A 58 -17.12 9.75 28.39
CA ASP A 58 -17.28 11.11 27.90
C ASP A 58 -16.84 11.27 26.43
N PRO A 59 -17.32 12.30 25.71
CA PRO A 59 -17.00 12.50 24.29
C PRO A 59 -15.52 12.79 24.00
N VAL A 60 -14.76 13.32 24.97
CA VAL A 60 -13.35 13.68 24.76
C VAL A 60 -12.49 12.43 24.75
N SER A 61 -12.62 11.57 25.78
CA SER A 61 -11.88 10.30 25.82
C SER A 61 -12.22 9.41 24.62
N TRP A 62 -13.51 9.39 24.21
CA TRP A 62 -13.94 8.61 23.05
C TRP A 62 -13.30 9.14 21.76
N SER A 63 -13.30 10.46 21.57
CA SER A 63 -12.69 11.10 20.39
C SER A 63 -11.18 10.85 20.31
N LEU A 64 -10.47 10.91 21.44
CA LEU A 64 -9.05 10.55 21.50
C LEU A 64 -8.83 9.09 21.15
N GLY A 65 -9.72 8.19 21.61
CA GLY A 65 -9.67 6.78 21.26
C GLY A 65 -9.81 6.55 19.75
N VAL A 66 -10.77 7.22 19.12
CA VAL A 66 -10.96 7.20 17.66
C VAL A 66 -9.72 7.73 16.93
N LEU A 67 -9.17 8.86 17.36
CA LEU A 67 -7.97 9.43 16.74
C LEU A 67 -6.77 8.48 16.83
N ASN A 68 -6.58 7.83 17.98
CA ASN A 68 -5.50 6.86 18.15
C ASN A 68 -5.68 5.64 17.24
N LEU A 69 -6.89 5.07 17.15
CA LEU A 69 -7.14 3.95 16.24
C LEU A 69 -6.99 4.34 14.77
N SER A 70 -7.44 5.54 14.38
CA SER A 70 -7.23 6.04 13.02
C SER A 70 -5.73 6.22 12.72
N GLY A 71 -4.95 6.71 13.68
CA GLY A 71 -3.50 6.83 13.55
C GLY A 71 -2.81 5.48 13.41
N HIS A 72 -3.19 4.49 14.23
CA HIS A 72 -2.74 3.11 14.09
C HIS A 72 -3.07 2.54 12.71
N PHE A 73 -4.32 2.67 12.27
CA PHE A 73 -4.78 2.16 10.98
C PHE A 73 -3.95 2.72 9.82
N ILE A 74 -3.72 4.04 9.79
CA ILE A 74 -2.93 4.70 8.74
C ILE A 74 -1.48 4.21 8.75
N LEU A 75 -0.85 4.15 9.93
CA LEU A 75 0.54 3.69 10.04
C LEU A 75 0.67 2.23 9.62
N GLU A 76 -0.21 1.36 10.10
CA GLU A 76 -0.17 -0.06 9.79
C GLU A 76 -0.44 -0.35 8.31
N ASN A 77 -1.37 0.39 7.68
CA ASN A 77 -1.70 0.18 6.29
C ASN A 77 -0.69 0.81 5.32
N MET A 78 -0.38 2.10 5.50
CA MET A 78 0.32 2.89 4.47
C MET A 78 1.83 2.96 4.66
N GLU A 79 2.31 2.89 5.91
CA GLU A 79 3.73 3.08 6.22
C GLU A 79 4.43 1.77 6.58
N ILE A 80 3.78 0.91 7.37
CA ILE A 80 4.36 -0.37 7.80
C ILE A 80 4.01 -1.46 6.79
N GLY A 81 2.75 -1.86 6.72
CA GLY A 81 2.31 -3.01 5.94
C GLY A 81 2.55 -2.87 4.44
N HIS A 82 2.20 -1.73 3.84
CA HIS A 82 2.48 -1.44 2.43
C HIS A 82 3.97 -1.56 2.08
N ASN A 83 4.84 -0.92 2.87
CA ASN A 83 6.29 -0.93 2.61
C ASN A 83 6.91 -2.32 2.86
N VAL A 84 6.47 -3.03 3.89
CA VAL A 84 6.90 -4.40 4.15
C VAL A 84 6.45 -5.35 3.04
N LEU A 85 5.20 -5.27 2.59
CA LEU A 85 4.69 -6.11 1.50
C LEU A 85 5.32 -5.78 0.13
N HIS A 86 5.89 -4.58 -0.03
CA HIS A 86 6.78 -4.23 -1.15
C HIS A 86 8.20 -4.77 -1.01
N GLY A 87 8.57 -5.36 0.12
CA GLY A 87 9.91 -5.90 0.37
C GLY A 87 10.94 -4.87 0.82
N GLN A 88 10.52 -3.66 1.21
CA GLN A 88 11.43 -2.56 1.57
C GLN A 88 12.39 -2.92 2.71
N TYR A 89 11.98 -3.82 3.61
CA TYR A 89 12.75 -4.21 4.80
C TYR A 89 13.33 -5.64 4.74
N ASP A 90 13.20 -6.35 3.62
CA ASP A 90 13.67 -7.74 3.49
C ASP A 90 15.19 -7.88 3.73
N TRP A 91 15.97 -6.83 3.45
CA TRP A 91 17.42 -6.79 3.69
C TRP A 91 17.78 -6.94 5.17
N MET A 92 16.87 -6.59 6.09
CA MET A 92 17.08 -6.73 7.54
C MET A 92 17.12 -8.20 7.97
N ASN A 93 16.54 -9.12 7.18
CA ASN A 93 16.30 -10.51 7.56
C ASN A 93 15.61 -10.65 8.93
N ASP A 94 14.76 -9.67 9.29
CA ASP A 94 13.94 -9.70 10.51
C ASP A 94 12.60 -10.39 10.20
N PRO A 95 12.27 -11.53 10.83
CA PRO A 95 11.03 -12.25 10.56
C PRO A 95 9.76 -11.44 10.83
N LYS A 96 9.85 -10.37 11.62
CA LYS A 96 8.73 -9.45 11.87
C LYS A 96 8.34 -8.64 10.63
N PHE A 97 9.29 -8.41 9.72
CA PHE A 97 9.13 -7.55 8.55
C PHE A 97 9.44 -8.29 7.24
N ASP A 98 9.29 -9.62 7.22
CA ASP A 98 9.50 -10.45 6.03
C ASP A 98 8.29 -10.34 5.10
N SER A 99 8.48 -9.74 3.91
CA SER A 99 7.42 -9.52 2.91
C SER A 99 6.68 -10.78 2.47
N LYS A 100 7.32 -11.95 2.61
CA LYS A 100 6.73 -13.24 2.21
C LYS A 100 5.70 -13.73 3.21
N THR A 101 5.88 -13.41 4.49
CA THR A 101 5.03 -13.91 5.57
C THR A 101 4.27 -12.82 6.31
N TYR A 102 4.55 -11.54 6.02
CA TYR A 102 3.87 -10.42 6.65
C TYR A 102 2.38 -10.43 6.32
N GLU A 103 1.56 -10.30 7.35
CA GLU A 103 0.12 -10.07 7.24
C GLU A 103 -0.22 -8.82 8.04
N TRP A 104 -0.95 -7.92 7.38
CA TRP A 104 -1.36 -6.62 7.89
C TRP A 104 -2.82 -6.61 8.38
N ASP A 105 -3.20 -5.55 9.09
CA ASP A 105 -4.58 -5.33 9.54
C ASP A 105 -5.43 -4.66 8.43
N ASN A 106 -5.57 -5.36 7.30
CA ASN A 106 -6.45 -4.97 6.19
C ASN A 106 -7.39 -6.14 5.85
N VAL A 107 -8.52 -5.83 5.21
CA VAL A 107 -9.51 -6.81 4.74
C VAL A 107 -8.95 -7.70 3.62
N ILE A 108 -8.07 -7.16 2.77
CA ILE A 108 -7.36 -7.94 1.76
C ILE A 108 -6.12 -8.63 2.37
N SER A 109 -5.93 -9.92 2.10
CA SER A 109 -4.72 -10.65 2.53
C SER A 109 -3.46 -10.11 1.87
N GLY A 110 -2.31 -10.21 2.54
CA GLY A 110 -1.01 -9.80 1.98
C GLY A 110 -0.69 -10.48 0.64
N ASP A 111 -1.01 -11.77 0.48
CA ASP A 111 -0.77 -12.49 -0.78
C ASP A 111 -1.59 -11.99 -1.96
N LEU A 112 -2.89 -11.76 -1.77
CA LEU A 112 -3.76 -11.21 -2.81
C LEU A 112 -3.34 -9.77 -3.16
N TRP A 113 -3.00 -8.98 -2.14
CA TRP A 113 -2.49 -7.63 -2.37
C TRP A 113 -1.18 -7.64 -3.17
N LYS A 114 -0.21 -8.50 -2.84
CA LYS A 114 1.04 -8.63 -3.63
C LYS A 114 0.74 -9.05 -5.08
N LYS A 115 -0.21 -9.96 -5.30
CA LYS A 115 -0.59 -10.39 -6.65
C LYS A 115 -1.17 -9.21 -7.46
N GLU A 116 -2.21 -8.55 -6.94
CA GLU A 116 -2.93 -7.50 -7.66
C GLU A 116 -2.11 -6.21 -7.73
N HIS A 117 -1.51 -5.78 -6.63
CA HIS A 117 -0.79 -4.52 -6.57
C HIS A 117 0.63 -4.62 -7.14
N ASN A 118 1.46 -5.56 -6.66
CA ASN A 118 2.84 -5.66 -7.13
C ASN A 118 2.91 -6.36 -8.49
N GLY A 119 2.16 -7.44 -8.64
CA GLY A 119 2.18 -8.30 -9.81
C GLY A 119 1.39 -7.78 -11.02
N LEU A 120 0.31 -7.03 -10.81
CA LEU A 120 -0.50 -6.48 -11.89
C LEU A 120 -0.37 -4.97 -11.99
N HIS A 121 -0.73 -4.22 -10.94
CA HIS A 121 -0.75 -2.76 -10.98
C HIS A 121 0.64 -2.15 -11.24
N HIS A 122 1.67 -2.52 -10.49
CA HIS A 122 3.03 -1.99 -10.70
C HIS A 122 3.72 -2.56 -11.95
N ALA A 123 3.45 -3.82 -12.30
CA ALA A 123 4.05 -4.44 -13.49
C ALA A 123 3.44 -3.93 -14.81
N PHE A 124 2.15 -3.61 -14.79
CA PHE A 124 1.38 -3.23 -15.98
C PHE A 124 0.68 -1.88 -15.84
N THR A 125 1.24 -0.96 -15.05
CA THR A 125 0.62 0.32 -14.70
C THR A 125 0.03 1.03 -15.92
N ASN A 126 -1.24 1.40 -15.84
CA ASN A 126 -2.01 2.08 -16.89
C ASN A 126 -2.22 1.26 -18.19
N ILE A 127 -1.98 -0.05 -18.18
CA ILE A 127 -2.29 -0.94 -19.30
C ILE A 127 -3.70 -1.51 -19.11
N VAL A 128 -4.65 -0.99 -19.89
CA VAL A 128 -6.05 -1.45 -19.89
C VAL A 128 -6.13 -2.95 -20.16
N GLY A 129 -6.93 -3.65 -19.35
CA GLY A 129 -7.09 -5.10 -19.41
C GLY A 129 -5.98 -5.89 -18.70
N LYS A 130 -4.99 -5.22 -18.12
CA LYS A 130 -3.97 -5.83 -17.26
C LYS A 130 -3.91 -5.21 -15.87
N ASP A 131 -3.92 -3.90 -15.81
CA ASP A 131 -3.96 -3.15 -14.55
C ASP A 131 -5.42 -3.03 -14.09
N PRO A 132 -5.79 -3.67 -12.97
CA PRO A 132 -7.15 -3.61 -12.45
C PRO A 132 -7.57 -2.19 -12.05
N ASP A 133 -6.63 -1.29 -11.75
CA ASP A 133 -6.93 0.04 -11.23
C ASP A 133 -7.42 1.02 -12.30
N VAL A 134 -7.10 0.78 -13.58
CA VAL A 134 -7.64 1.57 -14.70
C VAL A 134 -8.98 1.04 -15.23
N ASN A 135 -9.40 -0.14 -14.77
CA ASN A 135 -10.69 -0.74 -15.05
C ASN A 135 -11.33 -1.24 -13.74
N TYR A 136 -11.34 -0.38 -12.72
CA TYR A 136 -11.75 -0.74 -11.37
C TYR A 136 -13.27 -0.95 -11.28
N GLY A 137 -13.68 -2.21 -11.48
CA GLY A 137 -15.08 -2.63 -11.42
C GLY A 137 -15.98 -1.86 -12.37
N VAL A 138 -16.81 -0.97 -11.80
CA VAL A 138 -17.80 -0.16 -12.54
C VAL A 138 -17.32 1.25 -12.87
N PHE A 139 -16.08 1.61 -12.50
CA PHE A 139 -15.55 2.96 -12.73
C PHE A 139 -14.78 3.05 -14.03
N ARG A 140 -15.02 4.15 -14.73
CA ARG A 140 -14.30 4.57 -15.93
C ARG A 140 -13.21 5.56 -15.56
N MET A 141 -11.97 5.09 -15.53
CA MET A 141 -10.78 5.88 -15.19
C MET A 141 -10.05 6.45 -16.41
N THR A 142 -10.27 5.88 -17.59
CA THR A 142 -9.63 6.26 -18.84
C THR A 142 -10.62 6.30 -20.00
N ASP A 143 -10.29 7.01 -21.07
CA ASP A 143 -11.11 7.10 -22.27
C ASP A 143 -11.19 5.80 -23.06
N LYS A 144 -10.19 4.93 -22.87
CA LYS A 144 -10.08 3.57 -23.44
C LYS A 144 -11.12 2.58 -22.90
N VAL A 145 -11.74 2.86 -21.74
CA VAL A 145 -12.86 2.06 -21.21
C VAL A 145 -14.16 2.58 -21.82
N THR A 146 -14.98 1.69 -22.37
CA THR A 146 -16.25 2.03 -23.02
C THR A 146 -17.15 2.80 -22.06
N TRP A 147 -17.76 3.88 -22.53
CA TRP A 147 -18.70 4.65 -21.73
C TRP A 147 -20.11 4.06 -21.77
N TYR A 148 -20.75 3.98 -20.62
CA TYR A 148 -22.16 3.65 -20.43
C TYR A 148 -22.89 4.74 -19.64
N PRO A 149 -24.22 4.90 -19.79
CA PRO A 149 -25.00 5.94 -19.12
C PRO A 149 -24.88 5.97 -17.59
N TYR A 150 -24.65 4.82 -16.94
CA TYR A 150 -24.49 4.78 -15.48
C TYR A 150 -23.24 5.51 -14.97
N HIS A 151 -22.23 5.75 -15.82
CA HIS A 151 -21.05 6.55 -15.43
C HIS A 151 -21.39 7.99 -15.08
N LEU A 152 -22.59 8.49 -15.42
CA LEU A 152 -23.08 9.78 -14.91
C LEU A 152 -23.18 9.81 -13.38
N PHE A 153 -23.37 8.65 -12.75
CA PHE A 153 -23.43 8.48 -11.28
C PHE A 153 -22.08 8.12 -10.66
N GLN A 154 -21.00 8.05 -11.45
CA GLN A 154 -19.66 7.75 -10.95
C GLN A 154 -19.20 8.66 -9.80
N PRO A 155 -19.49 9.98 -9.76
CA PRO A 155 -19.11 10.81 -8.61
C PRO A 155 -19.66 10.29 -7.28
N VAL A 156 -20.89 9.75 -7.28
CA VAL A 156 -21.51 9.15 -6.09
C VAL A 156 -20.84 7.82 -5.76
N GLY A 157 -20.61 6.98 -6.77
CA GLY A 157 -19.95 5.69 -6.59
C GLY A 157 -18.52 5.82 -6.08
N VAL A 158 -17.75 6.80 -6.57
CA VAL A 158 -16.38 7.08 -6.11
C VAL A 158 -16.38 7.54 -4.66
N LEU A 159 -17.34 8.38 -4.25
CA LEU A 159 -17.47 8.78 -2.85
C LEU A 159 -17.82 7.59 -1.94
N ALA A 160 -18.73 6.72 -2.38
CA ALA A 160 -19.06 5.49 -1.65
C ALA A 160 -17.83 4.56 -1.55
N ASN A 161 -17.09 4.41 -2.65
CA ASN A 161 -15.86 3.62 -2.68
C ASN A 161 -14.78 4.20 -1.77
N PHE A 162 -14.63 5.53 -1.70
CA PHE A 162 -13.71 6.18 -0.78
C PHE A 162 -14.01 5.82 0.69
N LEU A 163 -15.29 5.82 1.08
CA LEU A 163 -15.71 5.50 2.45
C LEU A 163 -15.59 4.00 2.78
N ALA A 164 -15.59 3.13 1.78
CA ALA A 164 -15.57 1.67 1.94
C ALA A 164 -14.36 1.00 1.25
N PHE A 165 -13.27 1.75 1.06
CA PHE A 165 -12.20 1.38 0.13
C PHE A 165 -11.59 0.01 0.41
N GLU A 166 -11.28 -0.28 1.68
CA GLU A 166 -10.70 -1.57 2.10
C GLU A 166 -11.59 -2.79 1.75
N TYR A 167 -12.92 -2.62 1.81
CA TYR A 167 -13.86 -3.67 1.43
C TYR A 167 -13.98 -3.78 -0.08
N SER A 168 -13.98 -2.64 -0.79
CA SER A 168 -14.03 -2.64 -2.25
C SER A 168 -12.82 -3.35 -2.84
N ILE A 169 -11.61 -3.09 -2.35
CA ILE A 169 -10.41 -3.80 -2.84
C ILE A 169 -10.52 -5.29 -2.54
N ALA A 170 -10.96 -5.68 -1.35
CA ALA A 170 -11.07 -7.10 -0.99
C ALA A 170 -12.14 -7.84 -1.82
N LEU A 171 -13.26 -7.18 -2.14
CA LEU A 171 -14.36 -7.78 -2.93
C LEU A 171 -14.09 -7.80 -4.43
N LEU A 172 -13.33 -6.83 -4.94
CA LEU A 172 -13.05 -6.68 -6.36
C LEU A 172 -11.70 -7.31 -6.78
N SER A 173 -10.86 -7.67 -5.82
CA SER A 173 -9.63 -8.43 -6.06
C SER A 173 -9.94 -9.91 -6.25
N GLY A 174 -9.56 -10.49 -7.40
CA GLY A 174 -9.83 -11.89 -7.76
C GLY A 174 -9.06 -12.35 -8.97
#